data_AF-A0A923M8Z3-F1
#
_entry.id   AF-A0A923M8Z3-F1
#
_cell.length_a   1.000
_cell.length_b   1.000
_cell.length_c   1.000
_cell.angle_alpha   90.00
_cell.angle_beta   90.00
_cell.angle_gamma   90.00
#
_symmetry.space_group_name_H-M   'P 1'
#
loop_
_entity.id
_entity.type
_entity.pdbx_description
1 polymer ?
#
loop_
_entity_poly.entity_id
_entity_poly.type
_entity_poly.pdbx_seq_one_letter_code
_entity_poly.pdbx_strand_id
1 'polypeptide(L)'
;MSRYNRAEYSKILALQQEVSRAEADYQRLRTAYLEVARNEPGHEVALAMIGADMDRAHARLQALIGLPKLPFTHEPSVVVRREAQRQTEEH
;
A
#
# COMPACT_ATOMS: atom_id res chain seq x y z
N MET A 1 33.18 -19.19 -14.60
CA MET A 1 31.99 -19.22 -13.71
C MET A 1 31.58 -17.80 -13.23
N SER A 2 31.41 -16.80 -14.12
CA SER A 2 31.20 -15.40 -13.69
C SER A 2 29.93 -14.72 -14.24
N ARG A 3 29.21 -15.34 -15.18
CA ARG A 3 27.99 -14.78 -15.77
C ARG A 3 26.73 -15.03 -14.92
N TYR A 4 26.67 -16.16 -14.22
CA TYR A 4 25.55 -16.51 -13.33
C TYR A 4 25.37 -15.51 -12.20
N ASN A 5 26.45 -15.09 -11.54
CA ASN A 5 26.42 -14.12 -10.43
C ASN A 5 25.91 -12.72 -10.86
N ARG A 6 26.30 -12.24 -12.05
CA ARG A 6 25.84 -10.93 -12.57
C ARG A 6 24.35 -10.95 -12.94
N ALA A 7 23.86 -12.06 -13.49
CA ALA A 7 22.46 -12.22 -13.84
C ALA A 7 21.57 -12.28 -12.59
N GLU A 8 21.98 -13.00 -11.55
CA GLU A 8 21.27 -13.04 -10.27
C GLU A 8 21.25 -11.67 -9.57
N TYR A 9 22.39 -10.99 -9.54
CA TYR A 9 22.47 -9.63 -8.99
C TYR A 9 21.55 -8.64 -9.70
N SER A 10 21.45 -8.72 -11.04
CA SER A 10 20.53 -7.88 -11.81
C SER A 10 19.05 -8.15 -11.50
N LYS A 11 18.69 -9.40 -11.22
CA LYS A 11 17.33 -9.78 -10.80
C LYS A 11 17.00 -9.24 -9.41
N ILE A 12 17.94 -9.32 -8.48
CA ILE A 12 17.78 -8.78 -7.12
C ILE A 12 17.58 -7.25 -7.17
N LEU A 13 18.39 -6.54 -7.95
CA LEU A 13 18.24 -5.09 -8.12
C LEU A 13 16.89 -4.71 -8.75
N ALA A 14 16.43 -5.46 -9.75
CA ALA A 14 15.12 -5.23 -10.36
C ALA A 14 13.99 -5.44 -9.35
N LEU A 15 14.05 -6.52 -8.56
CA LEU A 15 13.09 -6.79 -7.49
C LEU A 15 13.08 -5.67 -6.43
N GLN A 16 14.24 -5.18 -6.02
CA GLN A 16 14.33 -4.06 -5.06
C GLN A 16 13.68 -2.78 -5.61
N GLN A 17 13.90 -2.47 -6.89
CA GLN A 17 13.25 -1.34 -7.54
C GLN A 17 11.73 -1.51 -7.63
N GLU A 18 11.25 -2.73 -7.91
CA GLU A 18 9.82 -3.02 -7.95
C GLU A 18 9.17 -2.88 -6.57
N VAL A 19 9.81 -3.38 -5.51
CA VAL A 19 9.35 -3.19 -4.13
C VAL A 19 9.29 -1.71 -3.78
N SER A 20 10.35 -0.95 -4.04
CA SER A 20 10.39 0.49 -3.75
C SER A 20 9.28 1.27 -4.47
N ARG A 21 8.97 0.92 -5.72
CA ARG A 21 7.86 1.52 -6.47
C ARG A 21 6.51 1.15 -5.85
N ALA A 22 6.31 -0.12 -5.51
CA ALA A 22 5.06 -0.57 -4.89
C ALA A 22 4.82 0.06 -3.50
N GLU A 23 5.88 0.27 -2.72
CA GLU A 23 5.82 1.01 -1.45
C GLU A 23 5.43 2.47 -1.67
N ALA A 24 6.05 3.15 -2.64
CA ALA A 24 5.74 4.53 -2.95
C ALA A 24 4.28 4.71 -3.42
N ASP A 25 3.79 3.79 -4.26
CA ASP A 25 2.40 3.79 -4.72
C ASP A 25 1.41 3.60 -3.55
N TYR A 26 1.68 2.64 -2.66
CA TYR A 26 0.87 2.43 -1.46
C TYR A 26 0.85 3.67 -0.55
N GLN A 27 2.01 4.27 -0.29
CA GLN A 27 2.09 5.46 0.57
C GLN A 27 1.35 6.65 -0.04
N ARG A 28 1.46 6.86 -1.36
CA ARG A 28 0.73 7.92 -2.07
C ARG A 28 -0.79 7.77 -1.90
N LEU A 29 -1.30 6.55 -2.06
CA LEU A 29 -2.73 6.26 -1.90
C LEU A 29 -3.18 6.42 -0.44
N ARG A 30 -2.34 5.99 0.52
CA ARG A 30 -2.59 6.19 1.95
C ARG A 30 -2.69 7.67 2.31
N THR A 31 -1.77 8.50 1.81
CA THR A 31 -1.82 9.96 2.03
C THR A 31 -3.11 10.56 1.46
N ALA A 32 -3.48 10.22 0.22
CA ALA A 32 -4.71 10.72 -0.38
C ALA A 32 -5.96 10.28 0.40
N TYR A 33 -5.99 9.04 0.85
CA TYR A 33 -7.09 8.51 1.67
C TYR A 33 -7.24 9.30 2.98
N LEU A 34 -6.13 9.55 3.68
CA LEU A 34 -6.11 10.30 4.94
C LEU A 34 -6.53 11.76 4.74
N GLU A 35 -6.11 12.38 3.65
CA GLU A 35 -6.48 13.75 3.32
C GLU A 35 -8.00 13.88 3.12
N VAL A 36 -8.60 12.99 2.33
CA VAL A 36 -10.06 12.95 2.13
C VAL A 36 -10.78 12.61 3.43
N ALA A 37 -10.30 11.63 4.18
CA ALA A 37 -10.93 11.23 5.44
C ALA A 37 -10.94 12.37 6.48
N ARG A 38 -9.91 13.23 6.48
CA ARG A 38 -9.80 14.36 7.40
C ARG A 38 -10.62 15.57 6.94
N ASN A 39 -10.53 15.93 5.66
CA ASN A 39 -11.11 17.18 5.15
C ASN A 39 -12.56 17.00 4.70
N GLU A 40 -12.90 15.84 4.18
CA GLU A 40 -14.21 15.52 3.59
C GLU A 40 -14.69 14.12 4.01
N PRO A 41 -14.86 13.83 5.31
CA PRO A 41 -15.20 12.49 5.80
C PRO A 41 -16.52 11.93 5.22
N GLY A 42 -17.45 12.82 4.82
CA GLY A 42 -18.71 12.46 4.17
C GLY A 42 -18.60 12.12 2.68
N HIS A 43 -17.41 12.26 2.07
CA HIS A 43 -17.19 11.96 0.66
C HIS A 43 -16.94 10.45 0.45
N GLU A 44 -17.94 9.64 0.80
CA GLU A 44 -17.87 8.19 0.90
C GLU A 44 -17.38 7.50 -0.38
N VAL A 45 -17.76 8.02 -1.55
CA VAL A 45 -17.35 7.46 -2.85
C VAL A 45 -15.84 7.62 -3.07
N ALA A 46 -15.26 8.76 -2.74
CA ALA A 46 -13.80 8.95 -2.88
C ALA A 46 -13.04 8.05 -1.91
N LEU A 47 -13.52 7.93 -0.66
CA LEU A 47 -12.93 7.02 0.31
C LEU A 47 -13.00 5.57 -0.18
N ALA A 48 -14.13 5.12 -0.73
CA ALA A 48 -14.27 3.77 -1.28
C ALA A 48 -13.33 3.52 -2.48
N MET A 49 -13.24 4.48 -3.41
CA MET A 49 -12.37 4.37 -4.58
C MET A 49 -10.89 4.32 -4.20
N ILE A 50 -10.42 5.28 -3.41
CA ILE A 50 -9.02 5.36 -2.99
C ILE A 50 -8.68 4.16 -2.09
N GLY A 51 -9.60 3.76 -1.22
CA GLY A 51 -9.44 2.57 -0.38
C GLY A 51 -9.22 1.30 -1.21
N ALA A 52 -10.05 1.08 -2.23
CA ALA A 52 -9.91 -0.08 -3.12
C ALA A 52 -8.58 -0.07 -3.91
N ASP A 53 -8.11 1.11 -4.36
CA ASP A 53 -6.80 1.25 -5.00
C ASP A 53 -5.66 0.98 -4.02
N MET A 54 -5.76 1.49 -2.79
CA MET A 54 -4.77 1.27 -1.75
C MET A 54 -4.65 -0.21 -1.39
N ASP A 55 -5.78 -0.91 -1.29
CA ASP A 55 -5.82 -2.34 -0.99
C ASP A 55 -5.16 -3.15 -2.12
N ARG A 56 -5.40 -2.77 -3.39
CA ARG A 56 -4.70 -3.36 -4.56
C ARG A 56 -3.19 -3.12 -4.52
N ALA A 57 -2.76 -1.90 -4.20
CA ALA A 57 -1.34 -1.55 -4.08
C ALA A 57 -0.66 -2.33 -2.95
N HIS A 58 -1.32 -2.47 -1.82
CA HIS A 58 -0.83 -3.26 -0.69
C HIS A 58 -0.70 -4.75 -1.03
N ALA A 59 -1.71 -5.33 -1.68
CA ALA A 59 -1.67 -6.73 -2.11
C ALA A 59 -0.53 -7.00 -3.11
N ARG A 60 -0.23 -6.03 -3.99
CA ARG A 60 0.93 -6.10 -4.89
C ARG A 60 2.24 -6.06 -4.11
N LEU A 61 2.37 -5.15 -3.14
CA LEU A 61 3.55 -5.05 -2.30
C LEU A 61 3.80 -6.35 -1.54
N GLN A 62 2.78 -6.91 -0.88
CA GLN A 62 2.86 -8.20 -0.17
C GLN A 62 3.36 -9.33 -1.07
N ALA A 63 2.87 -9.40 -2.31
CA ALA A 63 3.29 -10.40 -3.27
C ALA A 63 4.78 -10.26 -3.66
N LEU A 64 5.29 -9.03 -3.79
CA LEU A 64 6.69 -8.77 -4.14
C LEU A 64 7.66 -9.13 -3.02
N ILE A 65 7.27 -8.94 -1.75
CA ILE A 65 8.11 -9.27 -0.59
C ILE A 65 7.95 -10.72 -0.11
N GLY A 66 7.17 -11.53 -0.83
CA GLY A 66 7.00 -12.96 -0.54
C GLY A 66 6.11 -13.24 0.68
N LEU A 67 5.31 -12.27 1.13
CA LEU A 67 4.29 -12.53 2.13
C LEU A 67 3.12 -13.29 1.49
N PRO A 68 2.58 -14.33 2.15
CA PRO A 68 1.38 -15.00 1.67
C PRO A 68 0.25 -13.98 1.57
N LYS A 69 -0.54 -14.05 0.48
CA LYS A 69 -1.81 -13.34 0.37
C LYS A 69 -2.73 -13.90 1.46
N LEU A 70 -2.67 -13.32 2.66
CA LEU A 70 -3.59 -13.69 3.72
C LEU A 70 -4.99 -13.28 3.25
N PRO A 71 -5.94 -14.23 3.15
CA PRO A 71 -7.32 -13.84 2.98
C PRO A 71 -7.73 -13.10 4.25
N PHE A 72 -8.06 -11.82 4.10
CA PHE A 72 -8.98 -11.09 4.97
C PHE A 72 -8.55 -10.49 6.32
N THR A 73 -7.30 -10.52 6.78
CA THR A 73 -7.05 -10.05 8.17
C THR A 73 -6.69 -8.58 8.37
N HIS A 74 -6.25 -7.86 7.34
CA HIS A 74 -6.09 -6.41 7.40
C HIS A 74 -6.41 -5.80 6.04
N GLU A 75 -7.65 -5.37 5.83
CA GLU A 75 -7.96 -4.41 4.76
C GLU A 75 -7.26 -3.10 5.10
N PRO A 76 -6.18 -2.72 4.40
CA PRO A 76 -5.40 -1.54 4.73
C PRO A 76 -6.26 -0.27 4.80
N SER A 77 -7.24 -0.14 3.89
CA SER A 77 -8.21 0.95 3.86
C SER A 77 -9.05 1.04 5.13
N VAL A 78 -9.53 -0.09 5.66
CA VAL A 78 -10.31 -0.11 6.91
C VAL A 78 -9.46 0.25 8.12
N VAL A 79 -8.22 -0.25 8.20
CA VAL A 79 -7.31 0.09 9.29
C VAL A 79 -6.99 1.58 9.27
N VAL A 80 -6.64 2.11 8.10
CA VAL A 80 -6.34 3.54 7.91
C VAL A 80 -7.58 4.40 8.17
N ARG A 81 -8.78 3.95 7.82
CA ARG A 81 -10.04 4.64 8.16
C ARG A 81 -10.23 4.77 9.67
N ARG A 82 -10.01 3.69 10.42
CA ARG A 82 -10.10 3.70 11.87
C ARG A 82 -9.01 4.57 12.51
N GLU A 83 -7.80 4.59 11.95
CA GLU A 83 -6.74 5.52 12.36
C GLU A 83 -7.16 6.98 12.14
N ALA A 84 -7.69 7.31 10.95
CA ALA A 84 -8.16 8.66 10.63
C ALA A 84 -9.29 9.12 11.56
N GLN A 85 -10.25 8.23 11.85
CA GLN A 85 -11.34 8.50 12.80
C GLN A 85 -10.79 8.81 14.20
N ARG A 86 -9.89 7.97 14.73
CA ARG A 86 -9.27 8.19 16.05
C ARG A 86 -8.51 9.53 16.11
N GLN A 87 -7.73 9.85 15.08
CA GLN A 87 -7.00 11.13 15.02
C GLN A 87 -7.93 12.34 14.97
N THR A 88 -9.16 12.18 14.47
CA THR A 88 -10.17 13.25 14.44
C THR A 88 -10.86 13.41 15.80
N GLU A 89 -11.03 12.32 16.56
CA GLU A 89 -11.62 12.33 17.91
C GLU A 89 -10.66 12.84 18.99
N GLU A 90 -9.34 12.71 18.78
CA GLU A 90 -8.29 13.16 19.70
C GLU A 90 -7.94 14.67 19.58
N HIS A 91 -8.61 15.40 18.67
CA HIS A 91 -8.36 16.82 18.35
C HIS A 91 -9.56 17.71 18.71
#